data_AF-A0A547LHK9-F1
#
_entry.id   AF-A0A547LHK9-F1
#
_cell.length_a   1.000
_cell.length_b   1.000
_cell.length_c   1.000
_cell.angle_alpha   90.00
_cell.angle_beta   90.00
_cell.angle_gamma   90.00
#
_symmetry.space_group_name_H-M   'P 1'
#
loop_
_entity.id
_entity.type
_entity.pdbx_description
1 polymer ?
#
loop_
_entity_poly.entity_id
_entity_poly.type
_entity_poly.pdbx_seq_one_letter_code
_entity_poly.pdbx_strand_id
1 'polypeptide(L)'
;MSRSLVINFNIDQAEFYGLVHRVRNFGEDVYRFLRTNGWGEIIIGEVDAATTQLIIRDIKHSKLQRVAVWVEEEMRRQHLLGEVEVR
;
A
#
# COMPACT_ATOMS: atom_id res chain seq x y z
N MET A 1 5.68 -9.27 18.15
CA MET A 1 5.80 -7.98 17.44
C MET A 1 5.04 -8.12 16.13
N SER A 2 4.01 -7.30 15.91
CA SER A 2 3.36 -7.23 14.60
C SER A 2 4.31 -6.55 13.62
N ARG A 3 4.33 -7.03 12.38
CA ARG A 3 5.13 -6.46 11.29
C ARG A 3 4.24 -5.59 10.43
N SER A 4 4.78 -4.48 10.03
CA SER A 4 4.13 -3.45 9.24
C SER A 4 4.90 -3.22 7.94
N LEU A 5 4.18 -2.84 6.90
CA LEU A 5 4.78 -2.24 5.71
C LEU A 5 4.27 -0.82 5.58
N VAL A 6 5.19 0.12 5.41
CA VAL A 6 4.87 1.52 5.11
C VAL A 6 5.19 1.77 3.65
N ILE A 7 4.22 2.27 2.92
CA ILE A 7 4.33 2.60 1.50
C ILE A 7 4.33 4.12 1.41
N ASN A 8 5.45 4.70 0.99
CA ASN A 8 5.61 6.14 0.80
C ASN A 8 5.58 6.43 -0.70
N PHE A 9 4.57 7.16 -1.19
CA PHE A 9 4.52 7.56 -2.59
C PHE A 9 5.37 8.80 -2.83
N ASN A 10 6.20 8.75 -3.87
CA ASN A 10 6.93 9.90 -4.36
C ASN A 10 6.02 10.68 -5.32
N ILE A 11 5.12 11.48 -4.75
CA ILE A 11 4.17 12.31 -5.49
C ILE A 11 4.37 13.76 -5.08
N ASP A 12 4.65 14.61 -6.06
CA ASP A 12 4.68 16.05 -5.83
C ASP A 12 3.29 16.58 -5.50
N GLN A 13 3.18 17.52 -4.55
CA GLN A 13 1.88 18.07 -4.13
C GLN A 13 1.10 18.69 -5.29
N ALA A 14 1.79 19.22 -6.30
CA ALA A 14 1.17 19.78 -7.50
C ALA A 14 0.54 18.70 -8.41
N GLU A 15 1.07 17.48 -8.41
CA GLU A 15 0.59 16.34 -9.20
C GLU A 15 -0.41 15.46 -8.43
N PHE A 16 -0.47 15.65 -7.12
CA PHE A 16 -1.23 14.81 -6.20
C PHE A 16 -2.69 14.67 -6.61
N TYR A 17 -3.39 15.78 -6.92
CA TYR A 17 -4.79 15.73 -7.34
C TYR A 17 -5.02 14.90 -8.61
N GLY A 18 -4.04 14.82 -9.51
CA GLY A 18 -4.11 13.97 -10.71
C GLY A 18 -3.86 12.48 -10.43
N LEU A 19 -3.12 12.17 -9.35
CA LEU A 19 -2.72 10.81 -8.98
C LEU A 19 -3.52 10.21 -7.81
N VAL A 20 -4.32 11.01 -7.09
CA VAL A 20 -5.16 10.57 -5.97
C VAL A 20 -6.03 9.37 -6.34
N HIS A 21 -6.67 9.39 -7.51
CA HIS A 21 -7.50 8.27 -7.96
C HIS A 21 -6.69 6.97 -8.15
N ARG A 22 -5.44 7.09 -8.61
CA ARG A 22 -4.54 5.95 -8.80
C ARG A 22 -4.06 5.40 -7.46
N VAL A 23 -3.69 6.28 -6.51
CA VAL A 23 -3.33 5.88 -5.14
C VAL A 23 -4.51 5.18 -4.46
N ARG A 24 -5.73 5.69 -4.64
CA ARG A 24 -6.94 5.06 -4.12
C ARG A 24 -7.17 3.68 -4.71
N ASN A 25 -7.13 3.55 -6.04
CA ASN A 25 -7.27 2.25 -6.71
C ASN A 25 -6.23 1.24 -6.23
N PHE A 26 -4.98 1.69 -6.10
CA PHE A 26 -3.91 0.88 -5.53
C PHE A 26 -4.21 0.42 -4.10
N GLY A 27 -4.65 1.33 -3.22
CA GLY A 27 -5.01 0.98 -1.84
C GLY A 27 -6.19 0.01 -1.76
N GLU A 28 -7.17 0.13 -2.66
CA GLU A 28 -8.28 -0.84 -2.76
C GLU A 28 -7.79 -2.23 -3.18
N ASP A 29 -6.85 -2.30 -4.12
CA ASP A 29 -6.25 -3.56 -4.57
C ASP A 29 -5.42 -4.20 -3.46
N VAL A 30 -4.64 -3.41 -2.71
CA VAL A 30 -3.93 -3.87 -1.50
C VAL A 30 -4.92 -4.42 -0.47
N TYR A 31 -6.02 -3.71 -0.21
CA TYR A 31 -7.07 -4.16 0.71
C TYR A 31 -7.69 -5.49 0.26
N ARG A 32 -8.06 -5.62 -1.01
CA ARG A 32 -8.63 -6.87 -1.58
C ARG A 32 -7.63 -8.01 -1.50
N PHE A 33 -6.36 -7.77 -1.82
CA PHE A 33 -5.30 -8.77 -1.73
C PHE A 33 -5.12 -9.28 -0.30
N LEU A 34 -5.01 -8.37 0.67
CA LEU A 34 -4.82 -8.72 2.07
C LEU A 34 -6.05 -9.44 2.65
N ARG A 35 -7.26 -8.97 2.33
CA ARG A 35 -8.51 -9.57 2.78
C ARG A 35 -8.72 -10.98 2.24
N THR A 36 -8.45 -11.19 0.94
CA THR A 36 -8.56 -12.51 0.30
C THR A 36 -7.63 -13.54 0.94
N ASN A 37 -6.44 -13.11 1.32
CA ASN A 37 -5.40 -14.00 1.83
C ASN A 37 -5.37 -14.09 3.37
N GLY A 38 -5.93 -13.11 4.07
CA GLY A 38 -5.85 -12.97 5.52
C GLY A 38 -4.40 -12.84 6.01
N TRP A 39 -3.57 -12.05 5.32
CA TRP A 39 -2.12 -11.95 5.60
C TRP A 39 -1.71 -10.67 6.33
N GLY A 40 -2.60 -9.70 6.47
CA GLY A 40 -2.41 -8.43 7.15
C GLY A 40 -3.66 -7.56 6.98
N GLU A 41 -3.58 -6.31 7.44
CA GLU A 41 -4.71 -5.39 7.45
C GLU A 41 -4.30 -4.00 6.93
N ILE A 42 -5.22 -3.33 6.25
CA ILE A 42 -5.10 -1.92 5.88
C ILE A 42 -6.43 -1.24 6.21
N ILE A 43 -6.39 -0.02 6.73
CA ILE A 43 -7.59 0.72 7.08
C ILE A 43 -8.15 1.36 5.81
N ILE A 44 -9.34 0.96 5.39
CA ILE A 44 -9.94 1.46 4.13
C ILE A 44 -10.16 2.98 4.14
N GLY A 45 -10.41 3.57 5.33
CA GLY A 45 -10.50 5.03 5.48
C GLY A 45 -9.19 5.76 5.18
N GLU A 46 -8.03 5.11 5.37
CA GLU A 46 -6.72 5.66 4.96
C GLU A 46 -6.54 5.59 3.44
N VAL A 47 -7.13 4.58 2.78
CA VAL A 47 -7.11 4.42 1.31
C VAL A 47 -7.99 5.45 0.61
N ASP A 48 -9.15 5.75 1.18
CA ASP A 48 -10.09 6.75 0.64
C ASP A 48 -9.64 8.19 0.92
N ALA A 49 -8.75 8.39 1.89
CA ALA A 49 -8.14 9.68 2.16
C ALA A 49 -7.13 10.03 1.08
N ALA A 50 -7.07 11.30 0.71
CA ALA A 50 -6.02 11.81 -0.16
C ALA A 50 -4.69 11.81 0.65
N THR A 51 -3.98 10.68 0.62
CA THR A 51 -2.70 10.46 1.32
C THR A 51 -1.53 10.19 0.37
N THR A 52 -0.32 10.57 0.79
CA THR A 52 0.96 10.18 0.17
C THR A 52 1.58 8.96 0.85
N GLN A 53 0.92 8.38 1.85
CA GLN A 53 1.39 7.22 2.59
C GLN A 53 0.27 6.22 2.88
N LEU A 54 0.57 4.92 2.75
CA LEU A 54 -0.31 3.83 3.21
C LEU A 54 0.44 2.91 4.17
N ILE A 55 -0.27 2.36 5.15
CA ILE A 55 0.30 1.49 6.17
C ILE A 55 -0.46 0.16 6.19
N ILE A 56 0.25 -0.93 5.91
CA ILE A 56 -0.22 -2.29 6.10
C ILE A 56 0.25 -2.76 7.48
N ARG A 57 -0.69 -3.23 8.31
CA ARG A 57 -0.48 -3.64 9.69
C ARG A 57 -0.66 -5.15 9.85
N ASP A 58 -0.20 -5.67 10.98
CA ASP A 58 -0.41 -7.05 11.44
C ASP A 58 -0.08 -8.13 10.40
N ILE A 59 1.01 -7.91 9.66
CA ILE A 59 1.43 -8.84 8.62
C ILE A 59 1.97 -10.11 9.25
N LYS A 60 1.44 -11.27 8.81
CA LYS A 60 1.92 -12.58 9.24
C LYS A 60 3.41 -12.73 8.94
N HIS A 61 4.18 -13.19 9.93
CA HIS A 61 5.65 -13.32 9.83
C HIS A 61 6.12 -14.02 8.55
N SER A 62 5.53 -15.18 8.23
CA SER A 62 5.88 -16.00 7.06
C SER A 62 5.43 -15.41 5.72
N LYS A 63 4.70 -14.29 5.74
CA LYS A 63 4.12 -13.64 4.55
C LYS A 63 4.71 -12.28 4.25
N LEU A 64 5.45 -11.66 5.17
CA LEU A 64 5.99 -10.31 5.03
C LEU A 64 6.67 -10.08 3.67
N GLN A 65 7.65 -10.92 3.31
CA GLN A 65 8.38 -10.76 2.05
C GLN A 65 7.46 -10.89 0.82
N ARG A 66 6.48 -11.79 0.87
CA ARG A 66 5.53 -11.98 -0.23
C ARG A 66 4.56 -10.80 -0.36
N VAL A 67 4.14 -10.22 0.76
CA VAL A 67 3.33 -9.00 0.75
C VAL A 67 4.14 -7.84 0.18
N ALA A 68 5.39 -7.65 0.62
CA ALA A 68 6.26 -6.58 0.12
C ALA A 68 6.50 -6.69 -1.39
N VAL A 69 6.88 -7.86 -1.90
CA VAL A 69 7.10 -8.09 -3.34
C VAL A 69 5.82 -7.82 -4.14
N TRP A 70 4.68 -8.32 -3.67
CA TRP A 70 3.41 -8.10 -4.35
C TRP A 70 3.03 -6.61 -4.39
N VAL A 71 3.23 -5.89 -3.28
CA VAL A 71 2.99 -4.45 -3.18
C VAL A 71 3.86 -3.68 -4.19
N GLU A 72 5.15 -3.99 -4.27
CA GLU A 72 6.07 -3.37 -5.23
C GLU A 72 5.71 -3.67 -6.70
N GLU A 73 5.27 -4.89 -6.99
CA GLU A 73 4.77 -5.28 -8.31
C GLU A 73 3.50 -4.50 -8.68
N GLU A 74 2.57 -4.36 -7.74
CA GLU A 74 1.33 -3.64 -7.95
C GLU A 74 1.57 -2.13 -8.11
N MET A 75 2.51 -1.55 -7.35
CA MET A 75 2.96 -0.16 -7.56
C MET A 75 3.49 0.05 -8.98
N ARG A 76 4.35 -0.86 -9.45
CA ARG A 76 4.89 -0.81 -10.82
C ARG A 76 3.81 -0.96 -11.88
N ARG A 77 2.87 -1.89 -11.69
CA ARG A 77 1.74 -2.12 -12.60
C ARG A 77 0.87 -0.87 -12.77
N GLN A 78 0.70 -0.11 -11.69
CA GLN A 78 -0.11 1.11 -11.71
C GLN A 78 0.68 2.38 -12.05
N HIS A 79 1.98 2.28 -12.34
CA HIS A 79 2.87 3.43 -12.54
C HIS A 79 2.87 4.38 -11.34
N LEU A 80 2.94 3.83 -10.13
CA LEU A 80 3.17 4.56 -8.88
C LEU A 80 4.64 4.47 -8.51
N LEU A 81 5.25 5.62 -8.21
CA LEU A 81 6.61 5.72 -7.72
C LEU A 81 6.59 5.86 -6.20
N GLY A 82 7.52 5.21 -5.51
CA GLY A 82 7.57 5.24 -4.06
C GLY A 82 8.49 4.18 -3.47
N GLU A 83 8.50 4.12 -2.16
CA GLU A 83 9.33 3.21 -1.37
C GLU A 83 8.47 2.37 -0.44
N VAL A 84 8.89 1.11 -0.23
CA VAL A 84 8.25 0.16 0.67
C VAL A 84 9.21 -0.16 1.82
N GLU A 85 8.85 0.24 3.03
CA GLU A 85 9.65 0.04 4.23
C GLU A 85 9.01 -1.02 5.14
N VAL A 86 9.82 -1.96 5.63
CA VAL A 86 9.41 -2.90 6.69
C VAL A 86 9.61 -2.25 8.06
N ARG A 87 8.58 -2.28 8.91
CA ARG A 87 8.60 -1.81 10.31
C ARG A 87 8.17 -2.89 11.29
#